data_AF-A0A3M0GAG5-F1
#
_entry.id   AF-A0A3M0GAG5-F1
#
_cell.length_a   1.000
_cell.length_b   1.000
_cell.length_c   1.000
_cell.angle_alpha   90.00
_cell.angle_beta   90.00
_cell.angle_gamma   90.00
#
_symmetry.space_group_name_H-M   'P 1'
#
loop_
_entity.id
_entity.type
_entity.pdbx_description
1 polymer ?
#
loop_
_entity_poly.entity_id
_entity_poly.type
_entity_poly.pdbx_seq_one_letter_code
_entity_poly.pdbx_strand_id
1 'polypeptide(L)'
;MHVFRKLFVTSAAAIVAMASGVLVAHADSTPTVYNTPGGQISQGRLWNTTCEKYSPTIVRCRAEIYATTVTYVNGRYVKRTGWTFNNLSYLPSPRASWANNNLGRTNPNWTQSGRQWRTECDTPATGKGGCRSYIWIKTVQPASSGSGYQNKYAWVFNNVVLFSTSSVPPVTSVPPWIIDQSRLSPTGLGPLQVGASSKDLEKLGYLVEGVCDAGDGTADRTVNSYLFARGIAVVQNKQVYAVQAEKPGVKTVDGAHVGMTLAQVKAIYGSRLHFETKYGYKKEFPMSTAVIQEAGNEIVFSFDANDRPLKDTDVMTYMVAREIDSLLGLYMYDC
;
A
#
# COMPACT_ATOMS: atom_id res chain seq x y z
N MET A 1 5.28 -22.26 28.85
CA MET A 1 4.81 -21.45 27.70
C MET A 1 5.04 -22.24 26.42
N HIS A 2 3.97 -22.73 25.79
CA HIS A 2 4.06 -23.62 24.63
C HIS A 2 4.45 -22.86 23.35
N VAL A 3 5.56 -23.28 22.76
CA VAL A 3 6.11 -22.77 21.51
C VAL A 3 5.25 -23.28 20.34
N PHE A 4 4.47 -22.39 19.73
CA PHE A 4 3.82 -22.66 18.44
C PHE A 4 4.87 -22.72 17.34
N ARG A 5 5.34 -23.93 17.04
CA ARG A 5 6.23 -24.22 15.91
C ARG A 5 5.37 -24.44 14.66
N LYS A 6 4.88 -23.36 14.03
CA LYS A 6 4.27 -23.47 12.69
C LYS A 6 5.38 -23.77 11.67
N LEU A 7 5.43 -25.02 11.21
CA LEU A 7 6.19 -25.44 10.03
C LEU A 7 5.57 -24.75 8.80
N PHE A 8 6.16 -23.65 8.36
CA PHE A 8 5.85 -23.10 7.04
C PHE A 8 6.51 -24.00 5.97
N VAL A 9 5.70 -24.85 5.33
CA VAL A 9 6.10 -25.51 4.09
C VAL A 9 6.14 -24.45 3.00
N THR A 10 7.28 -23.80 2.81
CA THR A 10 7.51 -22.90 1.67
C THR A 10 7.63 -23.72 0.40
N SER A 11 6.55 -23.86 -0.35
CA SER A 11 6.63 -24.26 -1.76
C SER A 11 7.46 -23.23 -2.52
N ALA A 12 8.54 -23.66 -3.14
CA ALA A 12 9.37 -22.81 -3.99
C ALA A 12 8.58 -22.48 -5.27
N ALA A 13 7.82 -21.39 -5.26
CA ALA A 13 7.35 -20.79 -6.49
C ALA A 13 8.57 -20.14 -7.17
N ALA A 14 8.92 -20.63 -8.35
CA ALA A 14 9.92 -19.98 -9.15
C ALA A 14 9.33 -18.71 -9.76
N ILE A 15 9.82 -17.59 -9.28
CA ILE A 15 9.56 -16.28 -9.87
C ILE A 15 10.38 -16.26 -11.16
N VAL A 16 9.71 -16.24 -12.31
CA VAL A 16 10.36 -15.75 -13.54
C VAL A 16 10.77 -14.33 -13.21
N ALA A 17 12.08 -14.10 -13.10
CA ALA A 17 12.65 -12.79 -12.83
C ALA A 17 12.27 -11.86 -13.98
N MET A 18 11.14 -11.18 -13.85
CA MET A 18 10.90 -9.97 -14.60
C MET A 18 11.96 -8.98 -14.12
N ALA A 19 12.82 -8.54 -15.03
CA ALA A 19 13.87 -7.56 -14.80
C ALA A 19 13.25 -6.29 -14.21
N SER A 20 13.08 -6.30 -12.90
CA SER A 20 12.76 -5.14 -12.10
C SER A 20 14.12 -4.50 -11.93
N GLY A 21 14.31 -3.31 -12.52
CA GLY A 21 15.52 -2.53 -12.29
C GLY A 21 15.86 -2.58 -10.81
N VAL A 22 17.10 -2.94 -10.49
CA VAL A 22 17.56 -3.07 -9.11
C VAL A 22 17.50 -1.67 -8.51
N LEU A 23 16.37 -1.33 -7.89
CA LEU A 23 16.33 -0.22 -6.96
C LEU A 23 17.30 -0.61 -5.85
N VAL A 24 18.39 0.14 -5.75
CA VAL A 24 19.27 0.06 -4.59
C VAL A 24 18.39 0.49 -3.43
N ALA A 25 17.99 -0.48 -2.61
CA ALA A 25 17.36 -0.22 -1.32
C ALA A 25 18.40 0.53 -0.48
N HIS A 26 18.41 1.85 -0.59
CA HIS A 26 19.08 2.68 0.40
C HIS A 26 18.42 2.40 1.75
N ALA A 27 19.22 2.47 2.82
CA ALA A 27 18.72 2.44 4.19
C ALA A 27 17.97 3.75 4.48
N ASP A 28 16.91 4.02 3.74
CA ASP A 28 16.02 5.15 3.97
C ASP A 28 14.78 4.65 4.73
N SER A 29 14.39 5.37 5.76
CA SER A 29 13.15 5.12 6.50
C SER A 29 11.90 5.54 5.72
N THR A 30 12.05 6.13 4.53
CA THR A 30 10.95 6.55 3.68
C THR A 30 9.99 5.38 3.36
N PRO A 31 8.66 5.58 3.47
CA PRO A 31 7.67 4.57 3.12
C PRO A 31 7.84 4.03 1.69
N THR A 32 7.82 2.70 1.55
CA THR A 32 7.89 1.96 0.29
C THR A 32 6.99 0.71 0.37
N VAL A 33 6.82 0.05 -0.77
CA VAL A 33 6.17 -1.28 -0.83
C VAL A 33 6.89 -2.35 -0.01
N TYR A 34 8.13 -2.13 0.42
CA TYR A 34 8.94 -3.13 1.12
C TYR A 34 8.98 -2.97 2.64
N ASN A 35 8.58 -1.81 3.16
CA ASN A 35 8.70 -1.47 4.58
C ASN A 35 7.40 -0.94 5.18
N THR A 36 6.36 -0.69 4.37
CA THR A 36 5.08 -0.14 4.84
C THR A 36 4.00 -1.20 4.74
N PRO A 37 3.39 -1.61 5.87
CA PRO A 37 2.37 -2.65 5.84
C PRO A 37 1.09 -2.17 5.15
N GLY A 38 0.46 -3.09 4.42
CA GLY A 38 -0.77 -2.88 3.67
C GLY A 38 -0.63 -3.09 2.18
N GLY A 39 -1.79 -3.05 1.53
CA GLY A 39 -1.91 -3.15 0.08
C GLY A 39 -1.48 -1.85 -0.61
N GLN A 40 -0.74 -1.93 -1.70
CA GLN A 40 -0.25 -0.75 -2.42
C GLN A 40 -0.30 -1.01 -3.93
N ILE A 41 -0.56 0.04 -4.70
CA ILE A 41 -0.39 0.05 -6.15
C ILE A 41 0.86 0.86 -6.45
N SER A 42 1.88 0.22 -7.03
CA SER A 42 3.14 0.88 -7.36
C SER A 42 3.61 0.42 -8.73
N GLN A 43 3.85 1.39 -9.63
CA GLN A 43 4.26 1.14 -11.02
C GLN A 43 3.34 0.15 -11.76
N GLY A 44 2.02 0.27 -11.55
CA GLY A 44 1.02 -0.60 -12.16
C GLY A 44 0.98 -2.03 -11.60
N ARG A 45 1.64 -2.29 -10.46
CA ARG A 45 1.68 -3.61 -9.81
C ARG A 45 1.04 -3.54 -8.43
N LEU A 46 0.40 -4.64 -8.04
CA LEU A 46 -0.20 -4.78 -6.71
C LEU A 46 0.82 -5.40 -5.77
N TRP A 47 1.06 -4.71 -4.67
CA TRP A 47 1.95 -5.12 -3.59
C TRP A 47 1.13 -5.29 -2.33
N ASN A 48 1.48 -6.27 -1.51
CA ASN A 48 0.91 -6.42 -0.18
C ASN A 48 2.04 -6.73 0.79
N THR A 49 2.15 -5.91 1.83
CA THR A 49 3.22 -6.04 2.81
C THR A 49 2.67 -6.24 4.20
N THR A 50 3.21 -7.22 4.92
CA THR A 50 2.92 -7.46 6.33
C THR A 50 4.21 -7.30 7.12
N CYS A 51 4.13 -6.66 8.28
CA CYS A 51 5.29 -6.41 9.13
C CYS A 51 5.05 -6.96 10.54
N GLU A 52 6.10 -7.50 11.14
CA GLU A 52 6.04 -8.12 12.46
C GLU A 52 7.38 -7.96 13.20
N LYS A 53 7.34 -8.18 14.51
CA LYS A 53 8.55 -8.26 15.33
C LYS A 53 9.30 -9.55 15.02
N TYR A 54 10.50 -9.43 14.45
CA TYR A 54 11.42 -10.56 14.29
C TYR A 54 12.14 -10.88 15.61
N SER A 55 12.48 -9.84 16.36
CA SER A 55 13.03 -9.92 17.72
C SER A 55 12.53 -8.72 18.54
N PRO A 56 12.82 -8.61 19.84
CA PRO A 56 12.46 -7.42 20.63
C PRO A 56 12.91 -6.09 20.00
N THR A 57 14.03 -6.09 19.27
CA THR A 57 14.65 -4.88 18.69
C THR A 57 14.62 -4.82 17.16
N ILE A 58 14.17 -5.88 16.48
CA ILE A 58 14.18 -5.96 15.02
C ILE A 58 12.77 -6.16 14.48
N VAL A 59 12.38 -5.33 13.52
CA VAL A 59 11.15 -5.47 12.75
C VAL A 59 11.45 -6.04 11.38
N ARG A 60 10.60 -6.96 10.93
CA ARG A 60 10.69 -7.57 9.60
C ARG A 60 9.38 -7.36 8.85
N CYS A 61 9.50 -6.97 7.60
CA CYS A 61 8.40 -6.92 6.65
C CYS A 61 8.55 -8.03 5.61
N ARG A 62 7.42 -8.61 5.22
CA ARG A 62 7.27 -9.55 4.11
C ARG A 62 6.49 -8.85 3.02
N ALA A 63 7.14 -8.63 1.89
CA ALA A 63 6.49 -8.09 0.71
C ALA A 63 6.06 -9.23 -0.21
N GLU A 64 4.82 -9.16 -0.65
CA GLU A 64 4.24 -10.01 -1.68
C GLU A 64 3.80 -9.16 -2.85
N ILE A 65 3.81 -9.76 -4.03
CA ILE A 65 3.42 -9.11 -5.27
C ILE A 65 2.40 -9.96 -6.00
N TYR A 66 1.38 -9.33 -6.55
CA TYR A 66 0.41 -10.04 -7.37
C TYR A 66 0.99 -10.25 -8.77
N ALA A 67 1.31 -11.49 -9.13
CA ALA A 67 1.97 -11.80 -10.38
C ALA A 67 1.62 -13.21 -10.88
N THR A 68 1.83 -13.43 -12.18
CA THR A 68 1.85 -14.77 -12.76
C THR A 68 3.23 -15.40 -12.58
N THR A 69 3.28 -16.54 -11.90
CA THR A 69 4.49 -17.36 -11.73
C THR A 69 4.33 -18.69 -12.45
N VAL A 70 5.44 -19.37 -12.71
CA VAL A 70 5.45 -20.69 -13.35
C VAL A 70 6.04 -21.68 -12.37
N THR A 71 5.29 -22.74 -12.06
CA THR A 71 5.74 -23.81 -11.16
C THR A 71 5.80 -25.13 -11.90
N TYR A 72 6.73 -26.01 -11.50
CA TYR A 72 6.80 -27.37 -12.02
C TYR A 72 6.08 -28.31 -11.06
N VAL A 73 4.91 -28.82 -11.46
CA VAL A 73 4.03 -29.66 -10.65
C VAL A 73 3.65 -30.90 -11.47
N ASN A 74 3.83 -32.09 -10.89
CA ASN A 74 3.46 -33.38 -11.50
C ASN A 74 3.96 -33.54 -12.95
N GLY A 75 5.23 -33.21 -13.19
CA GLY A 75 5.86 -33.36 -14.50
C GLY A 75 5.54 -32.26 -15.52
N ARG A 76 4.80 -31.22 -15.13
CA ARG A 76 4.35 -30.15 -16.05
C ARG A 76 4.63 -28.76 -15.50
N TYR A 77 4.84 -27.80 -16.40
CA TYR A 77 4.93 -26.39 -16.05
C TYR A 77 3.52 -25.77 -16.04
N VAL A 78 3.15 -25.15 -14.92
CA VAL A 78 1.83 -24.57 -14.69
C VAL A 78 1.98 -23.09 -14.37
N LYS A 79 1.27 -22.24 -15.12
CA LYS A 79 1.14 -20.81 -14.81
C LYS A 79 0.13 -20.64 -13.68
N ARG A 80 0.47 -19.86 -12.66
CA ARG A 80 -0.43 -19.49 -11.56
C ARG A 80 -0.36 -18.00 -11.30
N THR A 81 -1.51 -17.35 -11.23
CA THR A 81 -1.61 -15.93 -10.90
C THR A 81 -2.12 -15.78 -9.47
N GLY A 82 -1.42 -14.98 -8.68
CA GLY A 82 -1.79 -14.72 -7.30
C GLY A 82 -0.71 -13.95 -6.55
N TRP A 83 -0.91 -13.79 -5.25
CA TRP A 83 0.12 -13.26 -4.36
C TRP A 83 1.31 -14.23 -4.31
N THR A 84 2.49 -13.71 -4.64
CA THR A 84 3.74 -14.44 -4.54
C THR A 84 4.74 -13.66 -3.70
N PHE A 85 5.59 -14.38 -2.98
CA PHE A 85 6.68 -13.79 -2.22
C PHE A 85 7.56 -12.93 -3.12
N ASN A 86 7.90 -11.72 -2.70
CA ASN A 86 8.96 -10.96 -3.35
C ASN A 86 10.25 -11.01 -2.53
N ASN A 87 10.22 -10.48 -1.31
CA ASN A 87 11.37 -10.50 -0.40
C ASN A 87 10.95 -10.28 1.06
N LEU A 88 11.89 -10.53 1.97
CA LEU A 88 11.83 -10.02 3.35
C LEU A 88 12.69 -8.77 3.46
N SER A 89 12.25 -7.80 4.25
CA SER A 89 13.00 -6.60 4.62
C SER A 89 13.11 -6.54 6.13
N TYR A 90 14.31 -6.62 6.66
CA TYR A 90 14.57 -6.30 8.05
C TYR A 90 14.87 -4.81 8.14
N LEU A 91 13.99 -4.09 8.82
CA LEU A 91 14.02 -2.63 8.88
C LEU A 91 15.26 -2.15 9.66
N PRO A 92 15.65 -0.85 9.52
CA PRO A 92 16.85 -0.32 10.13
C PRO A 92 17.02 -0.74 11.59
N SER A 93 18.13 -1.38 11.91
CA SER A 93 18.45 -1.84 13.27
C SER A 93 19.97 -1.79 13.51
N PRO A 94 20.46 -1.76 14.76
CA PRO A 94 21.89 -1.68 15.01
C PRO A 94 22.62 -2.88 14.41
N ARG A 95 23.72 -2.65 13.69
CA ARG A 95 24.54 -3.74 13.09
C ARG A 95 24.98 -4.77 14.13
N ALA A 96 25.29 -4.33 15.34
CA ALA A 96 25.68 -5.20 16.45
C ALA A 96 24.60 -6.25 16.78
N SER A 97 23.31 -5.95 16.56
CA SER A 97 22.21 -6.90 16.75
C SER A 97 22.26 -8.09 15.78
N TRP A 98 23.09 -8.01 14.73
CA TRP A 98 23.25 -9.03 13.70
C TRP A 98 24.58 -9.78 13.74
N ALA A 99 25.47 -9.50 14.70
CA ALA A 99 26.84 -10.01 14.70
C ALA A 99 26.93 -11.55 14.58
N ASN A 100 25.98 -12.27 15.19
CA ASN A 100 25.91 -13.73 15.18
C ASN A 100 24.89 -14.30 14.17
N ASN A 101 24.33 -13.46 13.30
CA ASN A 101 23.33 -13.85 12.32
C ASN A 101 23.89 -13.69 10.90
N ASN A 102 23.93 -14.80 10.15
CA ASN A 102 24.45 -14.82 8.78
C ASN A 102 23.66 -13.94 7.79
N LEU A 103 22.47 -13.46 8.15
CA LEU A 103 21.69 -12.52 7.33
C LEU A 103 22.25 -11.08 7.36
N GLY A 104 22.96 -10.70 8.43
CA GLY A 104 23.47 -9.35 8.65
C GLY A 104 25.00 -9.26 8.71
N ARG A 105 25.70 -10.22 8.10
CA ARG A 105 27.16 -10.19 7.93
C ARG A 105 27.53 -10.82 6.59
N THR A 106 28.59 -10.33 5.96
CA THR A 106 29.10 -10.91 4.73
C THR A 106 29.48 -12.37 5.01
N ASN A 107 28.85 -13.28 4.29
CA ASN A 107 29.11 -14.70 4.37
C ASN A 107 28.83 -15.32 2.99
N PRO A 108 29.87 -15.65 2.20
CA PRO A 108 29.71 -16.09 0.82
C PRO A 108 29.09 -17.48 0.68
N ASN A 109 29.08 -18.29 1.75
CA ASN A 109 28.50 -19.62 1.73
C ASN A 109 28.14 -20.09 3.14
N TRP A 110 26.85 -20.32 3.38
CA TRP A 110 26.37 -20.92 4.61
C TRP A 110 25.10 -21.74 4.37
N THR A 111 24.82 -22.65 5.29
CA THR A 111 23.65 -23.53 5.19
C THR A 111 22.69 -23.25 6.33
N GLN A 112 21.40 -23.17 6.00
CA GLN A 112 20.33 -23.10 7.00
C GLN A 112 19.10 -23.81 6.47
N SER A 113 18.50 -24.64 7.32
CA SER A 113 17.33 -25.46 6.98
C SER A 113 17.53 -26.29 5.71
N GLY A 114 18.74 -26.85 5.54
CA GLY A 114 19.10 -27.70 4.40
C GLY A 114 19.27 -26.97 3.06
N ARG A 115 19.29 -25.64 3.06
CA ARG A 115 19.48 -24.82 1.84
C ARG A 115 20.79 -24.06 1.93
N GLN A 116 21.44 -23.88 0.78
CA GLN A 116 22.63 -23.04 0.66
C GLN A 116 22.23 -21.58 0.51
N TRP A 117 22.98 -20.72 1.17
CA TRP A 117 22.78 -19.29 1.26
C TRP A 117 24.09 -18.55 1.03
N ARG A 118 23.98 -17.31 0.58
CA ARG A 118 25.07 -16.34 0.62
C ARG A 118 24.53 -14.99 1.05
N THR A 119 25.34 -14.22 1.76
CA THR A 119 25.04 -12.86 2.18
C THR A 119 26.21 -11.96 1.80
N GLU A 120 25.89 -10.83 1.18
CA GLU A 120 26.83 -9.74 0.92
C GLU A 120 26.35 -8.49 1.65
N CYS A 121 27.29 -7.69 2.16
CA CYS A 121 27.00 -6.45 2.87
C CYS A 121 27.91 -5.33 2.38
N ASP A 122 27.40 -4.10 2.43
CA ASP A 122 28.15 -2.88 2.11
C ASP A 122 28.83 -2.89 0.73
N THR A 123 28.28 -3.63 -0.23
CA THR A 123 28.76 -3.69 -1.61
C THR A 123 28.01 -2.66 -2.48
N PRO A 124 28.48 -2.36 -3.71
CA PRO A 124 27.71 -1.56 -4.65
C PRO A 124 26.30 -2.11 -4.92
N ALA A 125 26.14 -3.45 -4.87
CA ALA A 125 24.84 -4.09 -5.07
C ALA A 125 23.90 -3.89 -3.87
N THR A 126 24.40 -3.82 -2.64
CA THR A 126 23.58 -3.63 -1.44
C THR A 126 23.42 -2.16 -1.02
N GLY A 127 24.34 -1.29 -1.44
CA GLY A 127 24.55 0.01 -0.82
C GLY A 127 25.31 -0.13 0.52
N LYS A 128 25.85 1.00 1.01
CA LYS A 128 26.39 1.08 2.39
C LYS A 128 25.24 1.03 3.39
N GLY A 129 25.44 0.33 4.51
CA GLY A 129 24.44 0.28 5.58
C GLY A 129 23.40 -0.83 5.42
N GLY A 130 23.72 -1.90 4.70
CA GLY A 130 22.82 -3.05 4.59
C GLY A 130 23.49 -4.32 4.07
N CYS A 131 22.73 -5.42 4.13
CA CYS A 131 23.10 -6.73 3.60
C CYS A 131 21.98 -7.29 2.72
N ARG A 132 22.34 -8.03 1.67
CA ARG A 132 21.41 -8.83 0.87
C ARG A 132 21.79 -10.30 1.00
N SER A 133 20.77 -11.13 1.25
CA SER A 133 20.94 -12.57 1.29
C SER A 133 20.21 -13.24 0.13
N TYR A 134 20.87 -14.25 -0.42
CA TYR A 134 20.41 -15.04 -1.55
C TYR A 134 20.34 -16.50 -1.15
N ILE A 135 19.42 -17.22 -1.76
CA ILE A 135 19.21 -18.65 -1.52
C ILE A 135 19.44 -19.42 -2.83
N TRP A 136 20.16 -20.54 -2.73
CA TRP A 136 20.41 -21.42 -3.88
C TRP A 136 19.26 -22.42 -3.98
N ILE A 137 18.43 -22.25 -5.01
CA ILE A 137 17.25 -23.09 -5.22
C ILE A 137 17.07 -23.44 -6.69
N LYS A 138 16.33 -24.51 -6.94
CA LYS A 138 15.84 -24.86 -8.27
C LYS A 138 14.74 -23.88 -8.67
N THR A 139 14.95 -23.17 -9.77
CA THR A 139 14.03 -22.19 -10.34
C THR A 139 13.52 -22.68 -11.70
N VAL A 140 12.33 -22.24 -12.10
CA VAL A 140 11.79 -22.38 -13.44
C VAL A 140 12.17 -21.13 -14.22
N GLN A 141 12.86 -21.32 -15.34
CA GLN A 141 13.33 -20.26 -16.23
C GLN A 141 12.86 -20.54 -17.66
N PRO A 142 12.74 -19.52 -18.52
CA PRO A 142 12.57 -19.74 -19.96
C PRO A 142 13.65 -20.69 -20.49
N ALA A 143 13.25 -21.63 -21.36
CA ALA A 143 14.21 -22.50 -22.03
C ALA A 143 15.09 -21.66 -22.98
N SER A 144 16.38 -21.97 -23.04
CA SER A 144 17.33 -21.28 -23.94
C SER A 144 17.00 -21.49 -25.42
N SER A 145 16.25 -22.54 -25.75
CA SER A 145 15.71 -22.81 -27.09
C SER A 145 14.57 -21.87 -27.51
N GLY A 146 14.13 -20.94 -26.64
CA GLY A 146 13.09 -19.96 -26.95
C GLY A 146 11.65 -20.46 -26.80
N SER A 147 11.43 -21.77 -26.74
CA SER A 147 10.12 -22.38 -26.48
C SER A 147 10.10 -23.16 -25.16
N GLY A 148 9.22 -22.78 -24.24
CA GLY A 148 8.95 -23.54 -23.01
C GLY A 148 9.77 -23.11 -21.79
N TYR A 149 9.82 -23.99 -20.79
CA TYR A 149 10.45 -23.74 -19.50
C TYR A 149 11.41 -24.86 -19.14
N GLN A 150 12.44 -24.53 -18.36
CA GLN A 150 13.40 -25.49 -17.81
C GLN A 150 13.63 -25.22 -16.33
N ASN A 151 13.99 -26.27 -15.60
CA ASN A 151 14.43 -26.12 -14.22
C ASN A 151 15.94 -25.88 -14.16
N LYS A 152 16.38 -24.82 -13.48
CA LYS A 152 17.78 -24.48 -13.29
C LYS A 152 18.05 -24.01 -11.86
N TYR A 153 19.14 -24.48 -11.27
CA TYR A 153 19.58 -23.94 -9.98
C TYR A 153 20.17 -22.54 -10.16
N ALA A 154 19.77 -21.62 -9.29
CA ALA A 154 20.23 -20.24 -9.31
C ALA A 154 20.22 -19.63 -7.90
N TRP A 155 21.04 -18.60 -7.71
CA TRP A 155 20.97 -17.73 -6.53
C TRP A 155 19.81 -16.76 -6.72
N VAL A 156 18.81 -16.85 -5.85
CA VAL A 156 17.64 -15.97 -5.85
C VAL A 156 17.70 -15.05 -4.65
N PHE A 157 17.47 -13.76 -4.87
CA PHE A 157 17.37 -12.79 -3.78
C PHE A 157 16.22 -13.18 -2.84
N ASN A 158 16.46 -13.16 -1.53
CA ASN A 158 15.47 -13.57 -0.55
C ASN A 158 15.16 -12.44 0.45
N ASN A 159 16.20 -11.77 0.96
CA ASN A 159 15.99 -10.74 1.98
C ASN A 159 17.05 -9.65 1.96
N VAL A 160 16.68 -8.50 2.50
CA VAL A 160 17.57 -7.38 2.82
C VAL A 160 17.55 -7.13 4.32
N VAL A 161 18.71 -6.86 4.91
CA VAL A 161 18.87 -6.29 6.26
C VAL A 161 19.35 -4.86 6.12
N LEU A 162 18.63 -3.93 6.73
CA LEU A 162 19.02 -2.52 6.78
C LEU A 162 19.59 -2.19 8.16
N PHE A 163 20.69 -1.44 8.19
CA PHE A 163 21.31 -1.00 9.42
C PHE A 163 20.93 0.44 9.75
N SER A 164 20.65 0.69 11.03
CA SER A 164 20.53 2.05 11.54
C SER A 164 21.90 2.76 11.52
N THR A 165 21.88 4.06 11.28
CA THR A 165 23.05 4.95 11.28
C THR A 165 22.70 6.21 12.08
N SER A 166 23.62 7.19 12.14
CA SER A 166 23.32 8.50 12.76
C SER A 166 22.21 9.25 12.03
N SER A 167 22.04 9.04 10.72
CA SER A 167 20.99 9.68 9.91
C SER A 167 19.76 8.79 9.68
N VAL A 168 19.82 7.52 10.07
CA VAL A 168 18.76 6.53 9.86
C VAL A 168 18.47 5.84 11.19
N PRO A 169 17.45 6.29 11.94
CA PRO A 169 17.17 5.75 13.26
C PRO A 169 16.73 4.28 13.19
N PRO A 170 16.93 3.50 14.26
CA PRO A 170 16.43 2.12 14.32
C PRO A 170 14.90 2.09 14.37
N VAL A 171 14.30 1.16 13.63
CA VAL A 171 12.86 0.90 13.64
C VAL A 171 12.56 -0.21 14.64
N THR A 172 12.04 0.20 15.80
CA THR A 172 11.77 -0.68 16.95
C THR A 172 10.29 -0.94 17.16
N SER A 173 9.41 -0.57 16.24
CA SER A 173 7.99 -0.92 16.26
C SER A 173 7.50 -1.22 14.85
N VAL A 174 6.46 -2.06 14.74
CA VAL A 174 5.84 -2.31 13.44
C VAL A 174 5.30 -0.98 12.91
N PRO A 175 5.70 -0.54 11.69
CA PRO A 175 5.19 0.70 11.13
C PRO A 175 3.65 0.67 11.02
N PRO A 176 2.97 1.83 11.12
CA PRO A 176 1.53 1.88 10.95
C PRO A 176 1.11 1.36 9.57
N TRP A 177 -0.15 0.95 9.42
CA TRP A 177 -0.67 0.53 8.12
C TRP A 177 -0.73 1.70 7.14
N ILE A 178 -0.61 1.44 5.84
CA ILE A 178 -0.48 2.49 4.81
C ILE A 178 -1.60 3.55 4.88
N ILE A 179 -2.85 3.17 5.15
CA ILE A 179 -3.95 4.15 5.27
C ILE A 179 -3.78 5.03 6.51
N ASP A 180 -3.26 4.51 7.62
CA ASP A 180 -3.01 5.29 8.82
C ASP A 180 -1.89 6.34 8.61
N GLN A 181 -1.01 6.10 7.63
CA GLN A 181 0.06 7.03 7.25
C GLN A 181 -0.36 7.98 6.11
N SER A 182 -1.46 7.65 5.42
CA SER A 182 -1.86 8.37 4.21
C SER A 182 -2.42 9.76 4.55
N ARG A 183 -2.39 10.62 3.54
CA ARG A 183 -3.02 11.95 3.56
C ARG A 183 -3.91 12.09 2.34
N LEU A 184 -5.06 12.73 2.52
CA LEU A 184 -5.99 13.01 1.43
C LEU A 184 -5.38 14.10 0.54
N SER A 185 -5.13 13.77 -0.72
CA SER A 185 -4.78 14.70 -1.79
C SER A 185 -5.96 14.83 -2.75
N PRO A 186 -5.95 15.79 -3.70
CA PRO A 186 -6.95 15.84 -4.76
C PRO A 186 -7.10 14.51 -5.52
N THR A 187 -6.02 13.72 -5.63
CA THR A 187 -6.04 12.42 -6.31
C THR A 187 -6.52 11.25 -5.45
N GLY A 188 -6.76 11.42 -4.14
CA GLY A 188 -7.29 10.37 -3.27
C GLY A 188 -6.50 10.17 -1.96
N LEU A 189 -6.57 8.97 -1.38
CA LEU A 189 -5.99 8.62 -0.08
C LEU A 189 -5.15 7.33 -0.17
N GLY A 190 -3.83 7.47 -0.22
CA GLY A 190 -2.93 6.31 -0.26
C GLY A 190 -3.19 5.41 -1.47
N PRO A 191 -3.47 4.12 -1.32
CA PRO A 191 -3.87 3.25 -2.44
C PRO A 191 -5.25 3.56 -3.04
N LEU A 192 -6.11 4.28 -2.31
CA LEU A 192 -7.45 4.68 -2.76
C LEU A 192 -7.31 5.93 -3.63
N GLN A 193 -6.82 5.78 -4.85
CA GLN A 193 -6.66 6.90 -5.79
C GLN A 193 -7.86 6.97 -6.74
N VAL A 194 -8.25 8.17 -7.16
CA VAL A 194 -9.19 8.40 -8.27
C VAL A 194 -8.64 7.69 -9.51
N GLY A 195 -9.51 6.94 -10.20
CA GLY A 195 -9.14 6.08 -11.32
C GLY A 195 -8.55 4.72 -10.94
N ALA A 196 -8.31 4.42 -9.66
CA ALA A 196 -7.85 3.10 -9.24
C ALA A 196 -8.89 2.02 -9.56
N SER A 197 -8.45 0.88 -10.09
CA SER A 197 -9.30 -0.27 -10.42
C SER A 197 -9.93 -0.86 -9.15
N SER A 198 -11.27 -0.91 -9.11
CA SER A 198 -12.00 -1.46 -7.97
C SER A 198 -11.69 -2.95 -7.76
N LYS A 199 -11.45 -3.69 -8.84
CA LYS A 199 -11.04 -5.10 -8.78
C LYS A 199 -9.65 -5.27 -8.15
N ASP A 200 -8.77 -4.29 -8.34
CA ASP A 200 -7.44 -4.34 -7.73
C ASP A 200 -7.50 -3.92 -6.26
N LEU A 201 -8.34 -2.95 -5.90
CA LEU A 201 -8.60 -2.60 -4.52
C LEU A 201 -9.27 -3.75 -3.74
N GLU A 202 -10.15 -4.51 -4.38
CA GLU A 202 -10.71 -5.76 -3.82
C GLU A 202 -9.60 -6.80 -3.56
N LYS A 203 -8.70 -7.04 -4.52
CA LYS A 203 -7.55 -7.96 -4.31
C LYS A 203 -6.61 -7.51 -3.20
N LEU A 204 -6.47 -6.21 -3.02
CA LEU A 204 -5.69 -5.59 -1.93
C LEU A 204 -6.45 -5.61 -0.58
N GLY A 205 -7.72 -6.03 -0.59
CA GLY A 205 -8.56 -6.16 0.60
C GLY A 205 -9.20 -4.85 1.07
N TYR A 206 -9.16 -3.78 0.28
CA TYR A 206 -9.79 -2.49 0.61
C TYR A 206 -11.30 -2.50 0.38
N LEU A 207 -11.72 -3.19 -0.68
CA LEU A 207 -13.12 -3.36 -1.03
C LEU A 207 -13.53 -4.80 -0.78
N VAL A 208 -14.78 -4.99 -0.41
CA VAL A 208 -15.42 -6.30 -0.28
C VAL A 208 -16.66 -6.33 -1.17
N GLU A 209 -17.03 -7.52 -1.65
CA GLU A 209 -18.31 -7.72 -2.31
C GLU A 209 -19.43 -7.43 -1.29
N GLY A 210 -20.24 -6.43 -1.59
CA GLY A 210 -21.40 -6.05 -0.79
C GLY A 210 -22.68 -6.39 -1.55
N VAL A 211 -23.74 -6.66 -0.80
CA VAL A 211 -25.10 -6.59 -1.35
C VAL A 211 -25.61 -5.21 -0.97
N CYS A 212 -25.35 -4.23 -1.84
CA CYS A 212 -26.06 -2.96 -1.77
C CYS A 212 -27.37 -3.17 -2.50
N ASP A 213 -28.49 -2.88 -1.83
CA ASP A 213 -29.82 -2.92 -2.44
C ASP A 213 -30.01 -1.67 -3.31
N ALA A 214 -29.18 -1.51 -4.34
CA ALA A 214 -29.22 -0.39 -5.28
C ALA A 214 -30.47 -0.44 -6.19
N GLY A 215 -31.39 -1.39 -5.94
CA GLY A 215 -32.62 -1.59 -6.71
C GLY A 215 -32.42 -2.12 -8.13
N ASP A 216 -31.18 -2.22 -8.62
CA ASP A 216 -30.83 -2.68 -9.96
C ASP A 216 -30.20 -4.09 -9.99
N GLY A 217 -30.00 -4.72 -8.83
CA GLY A 217 -29.46 -6.07 -8.69
C GLY A 217 -27.97 -6.20 -9.02
N THR A 218 -27.23 -5.10 -9.18
CA THR A 218 -25.78 -5.15 -9.36
C THR A 218 -25.08 -5.27 -8.01
N ALA A 219 -24.19 -6.25 -7.87
CA ALA A 219 -23.35 -6.37 -6.68
C ALA A 219 -22.40 -5.16 -6.62
N ASP A 220 -22.70 -4.21 -5.75
CA ASP A 220 -21.83 -3.07 -5.52
C ASP A 220 -20.72 -3.44 -4.52
N ARG A 221 -19.52 -2.88 -4.70
CA ARG A 221 -18.43 -3.10 -3.77
C ARG A 221 -18.45 -2.00 -2.72
N THR A 222 -18.46 -2.40 -1.46
CA THR A 222 -18.30 -1.47 -0.33
C THR A 222 -16.88 -1.53 0.22
N VAL A 223 -16.50 -0.50 0.96
CA VAL A 223 -15.25 -0.49 1.72
C VAL A 223 -15.28 -1.58 2.80
N ASN A 224 -14.14 -2.15 3.11
CA ASN A 224 -14.06 -3.11 4.21
C ASN A 224 -14.37 -2.44 5.58
N SER A 225 -14.65 -3.26 6.59
CA SER A 225 -14.96 -2.77 7.95
C SER A 225 -13.84 -1.93 8.58
N TYR A 226 -12.59 -2.16 8.19
CA TYR A 226 -11.44 -1.41 8.69
C TYR A 226 -11.41 0.04 8.19
N LEU A 227 -11.74 0.26 6.91
CA LEU A 227 -11.88 1.59 6.30
C LEU A 227 -13.12 2.29 6.83
N PHE A 228 -14.25 1.58 6.90
CA PHE A 228 -15.50 2.11 7.45
C PHE A 228 -15.31 2.61 8.89
N ALA A 229 -14.62 1.86 9.75
CA ALA A 229 -14.32 2.28 11.12
C ALA A 229 -13.56 3.62 11.19
N ARG A 230 -12.76 3.94 10.17
CA ARG A 230 -12.01 5.20 10.02
C ARG A 230 -12.83 6.33 9.41
N GLY A 231 -14.10 6.09 9.07
CA GLY A 231 -14.92 7.07 8.35
C GLY A 231 -14.37 7.32 6.96
N ILE A 232 -13.87 6.28 6.28
CA ILE A 232 -13.44 6.34 4.89
C ILE A 232 -14.48 5.64 4.05
N ALA A 233 -15.00 6.33 3.05
CA ALA A 233 -15.88 5.78 2.03
C ALA A 233 -15.26 5.94 0.64
N VAL A 234 -15.65 5.09 -0.30
CA VAL A 234 -15.15 5.09 -1.67
C VAL A 234 -16.34 4.98 -2.61
N VAL A 235 -16.52 5.97 -3.49
CA VAL A 235 -17.51 5.92 -4.56
C VAL A 235 -16.84 5.33 -5.80
N GLN A 236 -17.40 4.24 -6.32
CA GLN A 236 -16.72 3.43 -7.34
C GLN A 236 -17.71 2.70 -8.26
N ASN A 237 -17.21 2.20 -9.38
CA ASN A 237 -17.86 1.16 -10.19
C ASN A 237 -16.79 0.19 -10.73
N LYS A 238 -16.24 0.47 -11.91
CA LYS A 238 -15.06 -0.25 -12.40
C LYS A 238 -13.77 0.33 -11.84
N GLN A 239 -13.81 1.62 -11.52
CA GLN A 239 -12.74 2.39 -10.94
C GLN A 239 -13.29 3.33 -9.86
N VAL A 240 -12.41 3.82 -9.00
CA VAL A 240 -12.73 4.85 -8.00
C VAL A 240 -13.02 6.19 -8.67
N TYR A 241 -14.14 6.81 -8.31
CA TYR A 241 -14.49 8.16 -8.72
C TYR A 241 -14.24 9.19 -7.62
N ALA A 242 -14.45 8.78 -6.37
CA ALA A 242 -14.26 9.64 -5.22
C ALA A 242 -13.81 8.86 -3.99
N VAL A 243 -13.05 9.52 -3.12
CA VAL A 243 -12.67 9.03 -1.79
C VAL A 243 -13.07 10.05 -0.76
N GLN A 244 -13.89 9.63 0.19
CA GLN A 244 -14.48 10.46 1.22
C GLN A 244 -13.90 10.16 2.58
N ALA A 245 -13.76 11.21 3.40
CA ALA A 245 -13.35 11.15 4.78
C ALA A 245 -14.34 11.90 5.68
N GLU A 246 -14.89 11.22 6.67
CA GLU A 246 -15.97 11.71 7.54
C GLU A 246 -15.56 11.85 9.00
N LYS A 247 -14.33 11.43 9.34
CA LYS A 247 -13.81 11.49 10.71
C LYS A 247 -12.52 12.30 10.76
N PRO A 248 -12.22 12.95 11.90
CA PRO A 248 -11.03 13.78 12.08
C PRO A 248 -9.70 13.02 11.98
N GLY A 249 -9.74 11.68 12.01
CA GLY A 249 -8.55 10.83 11.89
C GLY A 249 -7.86 10.90 10.54
N VAL A 250 -8.59 11.27 9.47
CA VAL A 250 -8.03 11.47 8.13
C VAL A 250 -7.74 12.95 7.94
N LYS A 251 -6.50 13.26 7.55
CA LYS A 251 -6.05 14.62 7.25
C LYS A 251 -5.69 14.76 5.78
N THR A 252 -5.89 15.94 5.22
CA THR A 252 -5.33 16.32 3.92
C THR A 252 -3.80 16.47 4.00
N VAL A 253 -3.12 16.53 2.85
CA VAL A 253 -1.67 16.78 2.78
C VAL A 253 -1.29 18.06 3.52
N ASP A 254 -2.10 19.12 3.39
CA ASP A 254 -1.90 20.42 4.02
C ASP A 254 -2.44 20.49 5.48
N GLY A 255 -3.02 19.40 5.98
CA GLY A 255 -3.36 19.23 7.41
C GLY A 255 -4.81 19.52 7.80
N ALA A 256 -5.67 19.96 6.87
CA ALA A 256 -7.11 20.08 7.12
C ALA A 256 -7.76 18.72 7.43
N HIS A 257 -8.75 18.70 8.32
CA HIS A 257 -9.49 17.49 8.70
C HIS A 257 -10.91 17.82 9.15
N VAL A 258 -11.80 16.82 9.11
CA VAL A 258 -13.19 16.96 9.56
C VAL A 258 -13.27 17.53 10.97
N GLY A 259 -14.23 18.43 11.21
CA GLY A 259 -14.39 19.16 12.46
C GLY A 259 -13.68 20.52 12.51
N MET A 260 -12.87 20.88 11.51
CA MET A 260 -12.36 22.25 11.39
C MET A 260 -13.45 23.23 10.97
N THR A 261 -13.36 24.48 11.44
CA THR A 261 -14.22 25.56 10.94
C THR A 261 -13.75 26.06 9.57
N LEU A 262 -14.62 26.72 8.81
CA LEU A 262 -14.23 27.34 7.55
C LEU A 262 -13.09 28.36 7.73
N ALA A 263 -13.07 29.13 8.82
CA ALA A 263 -11.95 30.03 9.12
C ALA A 263 -10.60 29.30 9.22
N GLN A 264 -10.59 28.12 9.84
CA GLN A 264 -9.38 27.30 9.96
C GLN A 264 -8.97 26.74 8.59
N VAL A 265 -9.93 26.28 7.78
CA VAL A 265 -9.65 25.81 6.41
C VAL A 265 -9.09 26.95 5.55
N LYS A 266 -9.66 28.16 5.64
CA LYS A 266 -9.14 29.37 4.97
C LYS A 266 -7.71 29.69 5.40
N ALA A 267 -7.38 29.55 6.68
CA ALA A 267 -6.03 29.80 7.19
C ALA A 267 -4.99 28.83 6.62
N ILE A 268 -5.38 27.59 6.28
CA ILE A 268 -4.49 26.58 5.69
C ILE A 268 -4.28 26.85 4.19
N TYR A 269 -5.37 27.10 3.45
CA TYR A 269 -5.33 27.12 1.98
C TYR A 269 -5.22 28.53 1.37
N GLY A 270 -5.57 29.58 2.10
CA GLY A 270 -5.51 30.95 1.63
C GLY A 270 -6.20 31.13 0.27
N SER A 271 -5.46 31.62 -0.71
CA SER A 271 -5.96 31.87 -2.06
C SER A 271 -6.20 30.61 -2.91
N ARG A 272 -5.76 29.41 -2.48
CA ARG A 272 -6.07 28.15 -3.18
C ARG A 272 -7.54 27.74 -3.00
N LEU A 273 -8.18 28.22 -1.92
CA LEU A 273 -9.55 27.90 -1.59
C LEU A 273 -10.52 28.75 -2.42
N HIS A 274 -11.45 28.10 -3.11
CA HIS A 274 -12.55 28.76 -3.81
C HIS A 274 -13.90 28.21 -3.32
N PHE A 275 -14.97 28.94 -3.61
CA PHE A 275 -16.32 28.63 -3.15
C PHE A 275 -17.20 28.29 -4.34
N GLU A 276 -17.92 27.19 -4.24
CA GLU A 276 -18.80 26.73 -5.31
C GLU A 276 -20.11 26.20 -4.72
N THR A 277 -21.17 26.29 -5.51
CA THR A 277 -22.39 25.53 -5.26
C THR A 277 -22.26 24.21 -5.98
N LYS A 278 -22.17 23.12 -5.24
CA LYS A 278 -22.22 21.78 -5.79
C LYS A 278 -23.61 21.18 -5.55
N TYR A 279 -23.95 20.17 -6.33
CA TYR A 279 -25.29 19.59 -6.31
C TYR A 279 -25.22 18.10 -6.02
N GLY A 280 -26.08 17.64 -5.10
CA GLY A 280 -26.29 16.21 -4.87
C GLY A 280 -26.89 15.49 -6.09
N TYR A 281 -27.17 14.19 -5.92
CA TYR A 281 -27.87 13.38 -6.93
C TYR A 281 -29.19 14.07 -7.36
N LYS A 282 -29.52 13.99 -8.65
CA LYS A 282 -30.66 14.68 -9.31
C LYS A 282 -30.66 16.22 -9.28
N LYS A 283 -29.62 16.87 -8.76
CA LYS A 283 -29.51 18.33 -8.67
C LYS A 283 -30.55 19.01 -7.76
N GLU A 284 -31.14 18.26 -6.84
CA GLU A 284 -32.24 18.75 -6.00
C GLU A 284 -31.76 19.49 -4.74
N PHE A 285 -30.49 19.32 -4.34
CA PHE A 285 -29.95 19.89 -3.10
C PHE A 285 -28.65 20.66 -3.38
N PRO A 286 -28.71 22.00 -3.53
CA PRO A 286 -27.52 22.81 -3.67
C PRO A 286 -26.79 22.90 -2.32
N MET A 287 -25.51 22.55 -2.33
CA MET A 287 -24.61 22.63 -1.19
C MET A 287 -23.56 23.69 -1.46
N SER A 288 -23.46 24.68 -0.58
CA SER A 288 -22.34 25.61 -0.57
C SER A 288 -21.10 24.88 -0.06
N THR A 289 -20.05 24.78 -0.87
CA THR A 289 -18.82 24.09 -0.50
C THR A 289 -17.61 25.00 -0.63
N ALA A 290 -16.53 24.60 0.04
CA ALA A 290 -15.21 25.14 -0.23
C ALA A 290 -14.39 24.06 -0.94
N VAL A 291 -13.55 24.45 -1.90
CA VAL A 291 -12.87 23.52 -2.79
C VAL A 291 -11.42 23.97 -3.03
N ILE A 292 -10.54 22.98 -3.25
CA ILE A 292 -9.23 23.17 -3.85
C ILE A 292 -9.14 22.29 -5.09
N GLN A 293 -8.52 22.79 -6.16
CA GLN A 293 -8.44 22.12 -7.46
C GLN A 293 -6.99 22.00 -7.90
N GLU A 294 -6.58 20.81 -8.34
CA GLU A 294 -5.24 20.51 -8.85
C GLU A 294 -5.29 19.44 -9.93
N ALA A 295 -4.71 19.73 -11.10
CA ALA A 295 -4.51 18.77 -12.19
C ALA A 295 -5.76 17.93 -12.55
N GLY A 296 -6.92 18.58 -12.73
CA GLY A 296 -8.17 17.91 -13.09
C GLY A 296 -8.89 17.23 -11.93
N ASN A 297 -8.39 17.34 -10.70
CA ASN A 297 -8.99 16.78 -9.50
C ASN A 297 -9.28 17.88 -8.48
N GLU A 298 -10.11 17.59 -7.48
CA GLU A 298 -10.43 18.51 -6.40
C GLU A 298 -10.53 17.81 -5.04
N ILE A 299 -10.32 18.57 -3.96
CA ILE A 299 -10.87 18.23 -2.64
C ILE A 299 -12.05 19.15 -2.36
N VAL A 300 -13.22 18.56 -2.12
CA VAL A 300 -14.42 19.25 -1.66
C VAL A 300 -14.49 19.19 -0.14
N PHE A 301 -14.59 20.34 0.50
CA PHE A 301 -14.88 20.50 1.92
C PHE A 301 -16.36 20.83 2.08
N SER A 302 -17.10 19.92 2.69
CA SER A 302 -18.54 20.10 2.92
C SER A 302 -18.82 20.61 4.32
N PHE A 303 -19.80 21.49 4.42
CA PHE A 303 -20.29 22.10 5.65
C PHE A 303 -21.80 21.89 5.71
N ASP A 304 -22.37 21.79 6.91
CA ASP A 304 -23.83 21.70 7.09
C ASP A 304 -24.49 23.08 6.87
N ALA A 305 -24.49 23.51 5.61
CA ALA A 305 -24.90 24.83 5.16
C ALA A 305 -25.66 24.73 3.83
N ASN A 306 -26.82 24.07 3.90
CA ASN A 306 -27.74 23.98 2.77
C ASN A 306 -28.41 25.35 2.54
N ASP A 307 -28.55 25.75 1.28
CA ASP A 307 -29.29 26.95 0.84
C ASP A 307 -28.82 28.30 1.44
N ARG A 308 -27.58 28.37 1.95
CA ARG A 308 -26.99 29.63 2.44
C ARG A 308 -25.51 29.75 2.13
N PRO A 309 -24.95 30.97 2.08
CA PRO A 309 -23.51 31.17 2.04
C PRO A 309 -22.81 30.58 3.28
N LEU A 310 -21.58 30.11 3.07
CA LEU A 310 -20.75 29.62 4.16
C LEU A 310 -20.29 30.76 5.08
N LYS A 311 -20.27 30.48 6.37
CA LYS A 311 -19.78 31.35 7.45
C LYS A 311 -18.48 30.78 7.98
N ASP A 312 -17.62 31.67 8.47
CA ASP A 312 -16.33 31.30 9.09
C ASP A 312 -16.45 30.35 10.29
N THR A 313 -17.62 30.32 10.93
CA THR A 313 -17.96 29.44 12.05
C THR A 313 -18.50 28.07 11.62
N ASP A 314 -18.82 27.87 10.34
CA ASP A 314 -19.35 26.60 9.85
C ASP A 314 -18.30 25.51 10.00
N VAL A 315 -18.73 24.36 10.52
CA VAL A 315 -17.85 23.21 10.81
C VAL A 315 -17.93 22.21 9.66
N MET A 316 -16.77 21.81 9.17
CA MET A 316 -16.65 20.83 8.10
C MET A 316 -17.12 19.46 8.57
N THR A 317 -18.06 18.86 7.84
CA THR A 317 -18.68 17.56 8.16
C THR A 317 -17.99 16.39 7.46
N TYR A 318 -17.51 16.59 6.23
CA TYR A 318 -16.71 15.60 5.51
C TYR A 318 -15.84 16.27 4.43
N MET A 319 -14.88 15.49 3.90
CA MET A 319 -14.00 15.87 2.81
C MET A 319 -14.06 14.83 1.70
N VAL A 320 -13.97 15.23 0.43
CA VAL A 320 -14.03 14.31 -0.72
C VAL A 320 -12.96 14.65 -1.75
N ALA A 321 -12.08 13.70 -2.07
CA ALA A 321 -11.16 13.78 -3.20
C ALA A 321 -11.78 13.13 -4.45
N ARG A 322 -11.77 13.81 -5.59
CA ARG A 322 -12.45 13.35 -6.83
C ARG A 322 -11.97 14.08 -8.09
N GLU A 323 -12.39 13.60 -9.25
CA GLU A 323 -12.22 14.30 -10.53
C GLU A 323 -13.17 15.52 -10.61
N ILE A 324 -12.70 16.63 -11.19
CA ILE A 324 -13.54 17.82 -11.46
C ILE A 324 -14.71 17.43 -12.38
N ASP A 325 -15.86 18.07 -12.22
CA ASP A 325 -17.11 17.81 -12.96
C ASP A 325 -17.75 16.43 -12.74
N SER A 326 -17.17 15.56 -11.90
CA SER A 326 -17.89 14.42 -11.37
C SER A 326 -19.12 14.91 -10.57
N LEU A 327 -20.28 14.27 -10.77
CA LEU A 327 -21.45 14.57 -9.92
C LEU A 327 -21.07 14.31 -8.46
N LEU A 328 -21.53 15.16 -7.53
CA LEU A 328 -21.57 14.75 -6.11
C LEU A 328 -22.71 13.74 -5.99
N GLY A 329 -22.50 12.54 -6.53
CA GLY A 329 -23.27 11.35 -6.20
C GLY A 329 -22.93 10.92 -4.78
N LEU A 330 -23.15 11.82 -3.82
CA LEU A 330 -23.00 11.57 -2.40
C LEU A 330 -24.28 10.92 -1.90
N TYR A 331 -24.54 9.72 -2.39
CA TYR A 331 -25.18 8.74 -1.54
C TYR A 331 -24.10 7.70 -1.33
N MET A 332 -23.53 7.70 -0.11
CA MET A 332 -23.40 6.39 0.52
C MET A 332 -24.81 5.82 0.45
N TYR A 333 -25.06 4.92 -0.50
CA TYR A 333 -26.11 3.95 -0.25
C TYR A 333 -25.72 3.35 1.08
N ASP A 334 -26.55 3.54 2.10
CA ASP A 334 -26.41 2.81 3.35
C ASP A 334 -26.53 1.33 2.99
N CYS A 335 -25.38 0.72 2.71
CA CYS A 335 -25.10 -0.69 2.85
C CYS A 335 -24.31 -0.81 4.16
#